data_AF-A0A3B0JXY6-F1
#
_entry.id   AF-A0A3B0JXY6-F1
#
_cell.length_a   1.000
_cell.length_b   1.000
_cell.length_c   1.000
_cell.angle_alpha   90.00
_cell.angle_beta   90.00
_cell.angle_gamma   90.00
#
_symmetry.space_group_name_H-M   'P 1'
#
loop_
_entity.id
_entity.type
_entity.pdbx_description
1 polymer ?
#
loop_
_entity_poly.entity_id
_entity_poly.type
_entity_poly.pdbx_seq_one_letter_code
_entity_poly.pdbx_strand_id
1 'polypeptide(L)'
;MNWLSYNTACRYEKGSWSECATGQMTRADKLKASSDPSCEATRVIKKNCKPGKSKDKSAKEQRKNKDKGNFFKKLSKKQSK
;
A
#
# COMPACT_ATOMS: atom_id res chain seq x y z
N MET A 1 28.32 36.47 -12.36
CA MET A 1 28.05 35.34 -13.29
C MET A 1 26.84 34.58 -12.74
N ASN A 2 25.70 34.69 -13.41
CA ASN A 2 24.46 34.07 -12.94
C ASN A 2 24.55 32.57 -13.23
N TRP A 3 24.70 31.76 -12.18
CA TRP A 3 24.65 30.30 -12.24
C TRP A 3 23.22 29.88 -12.57
N LEU A 4 22.88 29.87 -13.86
CA LEU A 4 21.67 29.18 -14.30
C LEU A 4 21.89 27.70 -14.01
N SER A 5 21.27 27.24 -12.91
CA SER A 5 21.23 25.86 -12.45
C SER A 5 20.41 25.03 -13.46
N TYR A 6 20.98 24.83 -14.64
CA TYR A 6 20.47 23.89 -15.63
C TYR A 6 20.77 22.50 -15.09
N ASN A 7 19.75 21.87 -14.53
CA ASN A 7 19.88 20.55 -13.94
C ASN A 7 20.02 19.54 -15.08
N THR A 8 21.24 19.07 -15.32
CA THR A 8 21.56 18.05 -16.33
C THR A 8 20.91 16.69 -16.05
N ALA A 9 20.23 16.53 -14.91
CA ALA A 9 19.47 15.33 -14.59
C ALA A 9 17.99 15.48 -14.97
N CYS A 10 17.41 14.43 -15.55
CA CYS A 10 15.97 14.35 -15.79
C CYS A 10 15.21 14.27 -14.46
N ARG A 11 14.53 15.35 -14.07
CA ARG A 11 13.66 15.39 -12.90
C ARG A 11 12.21 15.29 -13.33
N TYR A 12 11.46 14.43 -12.66
CA TYR A 12 10.06 14.19 -13.01
C TYR A 12 9.12 14.51 -11.86
N GLU A 13 7.99 15.13 -12.19
CA GLU A 13 6.77 15.22 -11.39
C GLU A 13 6.17 13.81 -11.25
N LYS A 14 5.99 13.36 -10.01
CA LYS A 14 5.49 12.03 -9.71
C LYS A 14 3.96 12.02 -9.79
N GLY A 15 3.39 11.17 -10.63
CA GLY A 15 1.95 10.97 -10.68
C GLY A 15 1.40 10.09 -9.55
N SER A 16 0.16 9.65 -9.70
CA SER A 16 -0.49 8.66 -8.82
C SER A 16 -0.27 7.24 -9.34
N TRP A 17 0.02 6.30 -8.44
CA TRP A 17 0.05 4.88 -8.80
C TRP A 17 -1.35 4.38 -9.15
N SER A 18 -1.46 3.59 -10.20
CA SER A 18 -2.66 2.83 -10.51
C SER A 18 -2.93 1.80 -9.42
N GLU A 19 -4.15 1.27 -9.39
CA GLU A 19 -4.44 0.09 -8.60
C GLU A 19 -3.54 -1.09 -9.00
N CYS A 20 -3.33 -2.01 -8.06
CA CYS A 20 -2.57 -3.21 -8.29
C CYS A 20 -3.38 -4.19 -9.14
N ALA A 21 -3.14 -4.20 -10.44
CA ALA A 21 -3.76 -5.12 -11.39
C ALA A 21 -2.80 -6.27 -11.67
N THR A 22 -3.23 -7.51 -11.45
CA THR A 22 -2.44 -8.71 -11.79
C THR A 22 -1.03 -8.72 -11.15
N GLY A 23 -0.90 -8.15 -9.94
CA GLY A 23 0.38 -8.05 -9.24
C GLY A 23 1.33 -6.97 -9.79
N GLN A 24 0.83 -6.06 -10.62
CA GLN A 24 1.56 -4.90 -11.13
C GLN A 24 0.77 -3.61 -10.95
N MET A 25 1.48 -2.51 -10.74
CA MET A 25 0.93 -1.17 -10.75
C MET A 25 1.78 -0.30 -11.66
N THR A 26 1.14 0.70 -12.26
CA THR A 26 1.76 1.60 -13.22
C THR A 26 1.56 3.04 -12.79
N ARG A 27 2.47 3.92 -13.17
CA ARG A 27 2.38 5.34 -12.89
C ARG A 27 2.99 6.14 -14.01
N ALA A 28 2.34 7.22 -14.41
CA ALA A 28 2.88 8.20 -15.34
C ALA A 28 3.54 9.35 -14.57
N ASP A 29 4.82 9.57 -14.83
CA ASP A 29 5.59 10.70 -14.30
C ASP A 29 5.82 11.71 -15.45
N LYS A 30 5.62 13.02 -15.21
CA LYS A 30 5.83 14.07 -16.22
C LYS A 30 7.16 14.78 -16.00
N LEU A 31 7.84 15.21 -17.06
CA LEU A 31 9.10 15.96 -16.94
C LEU A 31 8.86 17.34 -16.29
N LYS A 32 9.73 17.73 -15.35
CA LYS A 32 9.71 19.09 -14.79
C LYS A 32 10.35 20.06 -15.76
N ALA A 33 9.80 21.27 -15.85
CA ALA A 33 10.37 22.38 -16.63
C ALA A 33 11.80 22.78 -16.19
N SER A 34 12.21 22.45 -14.96
CA SER A 34 13.57 22.69 -14.47
C SER A 34 14.59 21.63 -14.94
N SER A 35 14.17 20.66 -15.76
CA SER A 35 15.01 19.56 -16.23
C SER A 35 15.51 19.83 -17.63
N ASP A 36 16.49 19.03 -18.03
CA ASP A 36 16.93 18.96 -19.42
C ASP A 36 15.77 18.58 -20.37
N PRO A 37 15.48 19.37 -21.42
CA PRO A 37 14.40 19.11 -22.36
C PRO A 37 14.69 17.97 -23.35
N SER A 38 15.92 17.42 -23.38
CA SER A 38 16.23 16.19 -24.12
C SER A 38 15.65 14.94 -23.46
N CYS A 39 15.25 15.04 -22.19
CA CYS A 39 14.58 13.97 -21.47
C CYS A 39 13.17 13.72 -22.02
N GLU A 40 12.68 12.50 -21.89
CA GLU A 40 11.30 12.17 -22.27
C GLU A 40 10.29 13.02 -21.47
N ALA A 41 9.31 13.62 -22.17
CA ALA A 41 8.32 14.49 -21.54
C ALA A 41 7.42 13.75 -20.53
N THR A 42 7.20 12.45 -20.72
CA THR A 42 6.43 11.61 -19.79
C THR A 42 7.02 10.21 -19.80
N ARG A 43 7.27 9.65 -18.62
CA ARG A 43 7.74 8.27 -18.46
C ARG A 43 6.71 7.44 -17.70
N VAL A 44 6.51 6.19 -18.14
CA VAL A 44 5.62 5.23 -17.46
C VAL A 44 6.47 4.26 -16.65
N ILE A 45 6.29 4.26 -15.33
CA ILE A 45 6.98 3.35 -14.43
C ILE A 45 6.04 2.21 -14.06
N LYS A 46 6.52 0.97 -14.22
CA LYS A 46 5.83 -0.23 -13.74
C LYS A 46 6.52 -0.73 -12.47
N LYS A 47 5.73 -1.13 -11.48
CA LYS A 47 6.25 -1.74 -10.25
C LYS A 47 5.43 -2.98 -9.91
N ASN A 48 6.10 -4.03 -9.47
CA ASN A 48 5.41 -5.17 -8.88
C ASN A 48 4.77 -4.75 -7.55
N CYS A 49 3.55 -5.21 -7.37
CA CYS A 49 2.81 -5.09 -6.13
C CYS A 49 2.35 -6.49 -5.74
N LYS A 50 2.28 -6.75 -4.43
CA LYS A 50 1.59 -7.96 -3.99
C LYS A 50 0.11 -7.69 -4.21
N PRO A 51 -0.64 -8.50 -4.98
CA PRO A 51 -2.09 -8.46 -4.87
C PRO A 51 -2.34 -8.65 -3.39
N GLY A 52 -3.03 -7.69 -2.78
CA GLY A 52 -3.30 -7.75 -1.36
C GLY A 52 -3.81 -9.17 -1.09
N LYS A 53 -3.38 -9.77 0.02
CA LYS A 53 -4.27 -10.71 0.68
C LYS A 53 -5.51 -9.86 0.98
N SER A 54 -6.43 -9.77 0.03
CA SER A 54 -7.83 -9.61 0.29
C SER A 54 -8.11 -10.79 1.20
N LYS A 55 -7.88 -10.61 2.50
CA LYS A 55 -8.81 -11.12 3.48
C LYS A 55 -10.10 -10.50 3.01
N ASP A 56 -10.79 -11.27 2.18
CA ASP A 56 -12.14 -11.08 1.76
C ASP A 56 -12.85 -10.26 2.84
N LYS A 57 -13.32 -9.07 2.48
CA LYS A 57 -14.35 -8.37 3.22
C LYS A 57 -15.70 -9.11 3.05
N SER A 58 -15.67 -10.43 3.18
CA SER A 58 -16.79 -11.37 3.25
C SER A 58 -16.76 -12.15 4.58
N ALA A 59 -15.92 -11.75 5.54
CA ALA A 59 -15.87 -12.31 6.90
C ALA A 59 -16.28 -11.31 7.98
N LYS A 60 -17.18 -10.36 7.67
CA LYS A 60 -17.85 -9.48 8.65
C LYS A 60 -19.34 -9.79 8.75
N GLU A 61 -19.68 -11.05 8.99
CA GLU A 61 -21.03 -11.47 9.46
C GLU A 61 -20.98 -12.73 10.36
N GLN A 62 -19.79 -13.25 10.69
CA GLN A 62 -19.69 -14.46 11.53
C GLN A 62 -18.57 -14.37 12.57
N ARG A 63 -18.54 -13.29 13.37
CA ARG A 63 -18.02 -13.40 14.74
C ARG A 63 -19.15 -13.82 15.67
N LYS A 64 -19.56 -15.07 15.46
CA LYS A 64 -20.47 -15.84 16.29
C LYS A 64 -19.87 -15.92 17.70
N ASN A 65 -20.46 -15.14 18.61
CA ASN A 65 -20.59 -15.40 20.04
C ASN A 65 -19.98 -16.74 20.50
N LYS A 66 -18.75 -16.73 21.03
CA LYS A 66 -18.15 -17.89 21.69
C LYS A 66 -17.15 -17.47 22.76
N ASP A 67 -17.64 -16.79 23.79
CA ASP A 67 -16.83 -16.61 25.03
C ASP A 67 -17.64 -16.70 26.34
N LYS A 68 -18.78 -17.39 26.34
CA LYS A 68 -19.57 -17.61 27.59
C LYS A 68 -19.53 -19.04 28.13
N GLY A 69 -18.40 -19.74 27.94
CA GLY A 69 -18.33 -21.19 28.25
C GLY A 69 -17.33 -21.62 29.31
N ASN A 70 -16.34 -20.80 29.68
CA ASN A 70 -15.18 -21.31 30.43
C ASN A 70 -14.90 -20.64 31.78
N PHE A 71 -15.76 -19.74 32.24
CA PHE A 71 -15.62 -19.13 33.57
C PHE A 71 -16.28 -19.93 34.70
N PHE A 72 -17.31 -20.74 34.41
CA PHE A 72 -18.08 -21.45 35.45
C PHE A 72 -17.47 -22.75 35.98
N LYS A 73 -16.41 -23.30 35.34
CA LYS A 73 -15.81 -24.57 35.79
C LYS A 73 -14.72 -24.42 36.86
N LYS A 74 -14.35 -23.19 37.25
CA LYS A 74 -13.18 -22.96 38.11
C LYS A 74 -13.47 -22.67 39.59
N LEU A 75 -14.72 -22.74 40.04
CA LEU A 75 -15.05 -22.46 41.45
C LEU A 75 -15.78 -23.58 42.22
N SER A 76 -16.13 -24.72 41.60
CA SER A 76 -16.74 -25.86 42.34
C SER A 76 -15.72 -26.87 42.90
N LYS A 77 -14.41 -26.61 42.84
CA LYS A 77 -13.36 -27.53 43.34
C LYS A 77 -12.53 -26.99 44.50
N LYS A 78 -12.97 -25.90 45.15
CA LYS A 78 -12.32 -25.38 46.37
C LYS A 78 -13.11 -25.70 47.65
N GLN A 79 -13.87 -26.79 47.62
CA GLN A 79 -14.62 -27.32 48.75
C GLN A 79 -14.40 -28.83 48.82
N SER A 80 -13.17 -29.22 49.19
CA SER A 80 -12.83 -30.53 49.77
C SER A 80 -11.32 -30.59 50.04
N LYS A 81 -10.84 -29.77 50.97
CA LYS A 81 -9.75 -30.13 51.88
C LYS A 81 -9.70 -29.13 53.03
#